data_AF-A0A2E1IF99-F1
#
_entry.id   AF-A0A2E1IF99-F1
#
_cell.length_a   1.000
_cell.length_b   1.000
_cell.length_c   1.000
_cell.angle_alpha   90.00
_cell.angle_beta   90.00
_cell.angle_gamma   90.00
#
_symmetry.space_group_name_H-M   'P 1'
#
loop_
_entity.id
_entity.type
_entity.pdbx_description
1 polymer ?
#
loop_
_entity_poly.entity_id
_entity_poly.type
_entity_poly.pdbx_seq_one_letter_code
_entity_poly.pdbx_strand_id
1 'polypeptide(L)'
;MFVDTVKVQARAGKGGNGCIAFSHEPFKPKGGPCGGDGGKGGDVILQADHDINNLIAQYYSPHLHAKDGRPGEGKGKTGRGGKKLIVKVPCGTLVWKLPTPKPPPEEAAPPVAKREMQKYAVAFGRTTRVEDEPSDRDVAAARARS
;
A
#
# COMPACT_ATOMS: atom_id res chain seq x y z
N MET A 1 -31.33 -8.75 -0.34
CA MET A 1 -30.59 -9.29 -1.49
C MET A 1 -29.74 -10.45 -1.00
N PHE A 2 -29.76 -11.60 -1.68
CA PHE A 2 -28.97 -12.79 -1.34
C PHE A 2 -27.94 -13.04 -2.44
N VAL A 3 -26.72 -13.40 -2.06
CA VAL A 3 -25.61 -13.68 -2.97
C VAL A 3 -24.92 -14.95 -2.51
N ASP A 4 -24.88 -15.95 -3.38
CA ASP A 4 -24.27 -17.26 -3.17
C ASP A 4 -22.89 -17.40 -3.83
N THR A 5 -22.66 -16.66 -4.91
CA THR A 5 -21.46 -16.73 -5.73
C THR A 5 -20.86 -15.35 -5.93
N VAL A 6 -19.56 -15.22 -5.68
CA VAL A 6 -18.84 -13.95 -5.83
C VAL A 6 -17.43 -14.21 -6.35
N LYS A 7 -16.94 -13.28 -7.18
CA LYS A 7 -15.53 -13.24 -7.59
C LYS A 7 -14.83 -12.20 -6.75
N VAL A 8 -13.80 -12.62 -6.01
CA VAL A 8 -12.99 -11.74 -5.16
C VAL A 8 -11.55 -11.70 -5.64
N GLN A 9 -10.92 -10.54 -5.50
CA GLN A 9 -9.49 -10.37 -5.67
C GLN A 9 -8.84 -10.34 -4.30
N ALA A 10 -8.14 -11.41 -3.95
CA ALA A 10 -7.40 -11.51 -2.69
C ALA A 10 -5.92 -11.22 -2.91
N ARG A 11 -5.36 -10.32 -2.11
CA ARG A 11 -3.93 -10.00 -2.11
C ARG A 11 -3.40 -9.99 -0.69
N ALA A 12 -2.37 -10.80 -0.46
CA ALA A 12 -1.60 -10.73 0.78
C ALA A 12 -0.81 -9.42 0.86
N GLY A 13 -0.54 -8.97 2.08
CA GLY A 13 0.29 -7.80 2.31
C GLY A 13 1.71 -8.04 1.79
N LYS A 14 2.33 -7.00 1.25
CA LYS A 14 3.74 -7.03 0.88
C LYS A 14 4.60 -7.09 2.16
N GLY A 15 5.70 -7.83 2.09
CA GLY A 15 6.75 -7.74 3.11
C GLY A 15 7.36 -6.33 3.13
N GLY A 16 7.70 -5.85 4.32
CA GLY A 16 8.45 -4.62 4.50
C GLY A 16 9.86 -4.76 3.95
N ASN A 17 10.46 -3.64 3.53
CA ASN A 17 11.86 -3.63 3.12
C ASN A 17 12.78 -3.63 4.35
N GLY A 18 13.92 -4.30 4.26
CA GLY A 18 15.01 -4.13 5.22
C GLY A 18 15.62 -2.73 5.12
N CYS A 19 16.20 -2.26 6.22
CA CYS A 19 16.90 -0.97 6.27
C CYS A 19 18.40 -1.20 6.22
N ILE A 20 19.12 -0.38 5.44
CA ILE A 20 20.58 -0.29 5.51
C ILE A 20 20.89 0.96 6.32
N ALA A 21 21.40 0.78 7.54
CA ALA A 21 21.76 1.88 8.43
C ALA A 21 23.08 1.57 9.14
N PHE A 22 23.79 2.62 9.55
CA PHE A 22 25.01 2.53 10.35
C PHE A 22 24.84 3.35 11.62
N SER A 23 25.36 2.85 12.75
CA SER A 23 25.27 3.56 14.01
C SER A 23 26.16 4.80 14.01
N HIS A 24 25.65 5.91 14.57
CA HIS A 24 26.43 7.12 14.78
C HIS A 24 26.51 7.39 16.28
N GLU A 25 27.72 7.28 16.83
CA GLU A 25 28.02 7.52 18.23
C GLU A 25 29.08 8.63 18.34
N PRO A 26 28.95 9.54 19.30
CA PRO A 26 29.99 10.53 19.53
C PRO A 26 31.31 9.81 19.84
N PHE A 27 32.41 10.30 19.27
CA PHE A 27 33.77 9.75 19.40
C PHE A 27 34.02 8.39 18.70
N LYS A 28 33.11 7.92 17.85
CA LYS A 28 33.31 6.72 17.02
C LYS A 28 33.14 7.04 15.53
N PRO A 29 34.24 7.23 14.76
CA PRO A 29 34.16 7.71 13.38
C PRO A 29 33.53 6.70 12.40
N LYS A 30 33.55 5.39 12.72
CA LYS A 30 32.87 4.35 11.94
C LYS A 30 32.06 3.45 12.88
N GLY A 31 30.74 3.63 12.89
CA GLY A 31 29.84 2.71 13.58
C GLY A 31 29.54 1.47 12.73
N GLY A 32 29.18 0.38 13.40
CA GLY A 32 28.79 -0.86 12.75
C GLY A 32 27.42 -0.76 12.06
N PRO A 33 27.06 -1.76 11.23
CA PRO A 33 25.74 -1.84 10.62
C PRO A 33 24.66 -2.01 11.71
N CYS A 34 23.60 -1.22 11.62
CA CYS A 34 22.46 -1.24 12.55
C CYS A 34 21.13 -1.18 11.82
N GLY A 35 21.07 -1.70 10.60
CA GLY A 35 19.83 -1.88 9.85
C GLY A 35 18.94 -2.96 10.46
N GLY A 36 17.66 -2.68 10.65
CA GLY A 36 16.66 -3.69 11.01
C GLY A 36 16.00 -4.33 9.80
N ASP A 37 15.41 -5.52 10.01
CA ASP A 37 14.68 -6.26 8.97
C ASP A 37 13.29 -5.69 8.70
N GLY A 38 12.76 -5.98 7.51
CA GLY A 38 11.37 -5.65 7.18
C GLY A 38 10.37 -6.62 7.80
N GLY A 39 9.20 -6.12 8.19
CA GLY A 39 8.14 -6.93 8.78
C GLY A 39 7.43 -7.81 7.74
N LYS A 40 6.93 -8.98 8.18
CA LYS A 40 6.11 -9.86 7.33
C LYS A 40 4.85 -9.14 6.85
N GLY A 41 4.43 -9.34 5.59
CA GLY A 41 3.13 -8.91 5.11
C GLY A 41 1.97 -9.67 5.79
N GLY A 42 0.81 -9.03 5.88
CA GLY A 42 -0.39 -9.65 6.45
C GLY A 42 -0.95 -10.75 5.56
N ASP A 43 -1.47 -11.81 6.18
CA ASP A 43 -2.14 -12.91 5.47
C ASP A 43 -3.64 -12.58 5.29
N VAL A 44 -4.25 -13.05 4.18
CA VAL A 44 -5.71 -13.04 3.99
C VAL A 44 -6.25 -14.41 4.36
N ILE A 45 -7.18 -14.44 5.31
CA ILE A 45 -7.72 -15.68 5.88
C ILE A 45 -9.22 -15.66 5.71
N LEU A 46 -9.76 -16.70 5.07
CA LEU A 46 -11.19 -16.96 5.04
C LEU A 46 -11.53 -17.81 6.26
N GLN A 47 -12.41 -17.30 7.12
CA GLN A 47 -12.85 -18.00 8.33
C GLN A 47 -14.33 -18.39 8.17
N ALA A 48 -14.62 -19.68 8.26
CA ALA A 48 -15.99 -20.15 8.30
C ALA A 48 -16.67 -19.71 9.60
N ASP A 49 -17.87 -19.14 9.50
CA ASP A 49 -18.68 -18.66 10.61
C ASP A 49 -20.13 -19.13 10.43
N HIS A 50 -20.76 -19.58 11.52
CA HIS A 50 -22.14 -20.08 11.52
C HIS A 50 -23.18 -18.96 11.50
N ASP A 51 -22.79 -17.76 11.94
CA ASP A 51 -23.71 -16.61 12.01
C ASP A 51 -23.93 -15.95 10.63
N ILE A 52 -23.18 -16.37 9.61
CA ILE A 52 -23.20 -15.77 8.28
C ILE A 52 -23.82 -16.73 7.28
N ASN A 53 -24.87 -16.26 6.61
CA ASN A 53 -25.66 -17.09 5.70
C ASN A 53 -25.43 -16.75 4.21
N ASN A 54 -24.75 -15.64 3.88
CA ASN A 54 -24.56 -15.18 2.50
C ASN A 54 -23.19 -14.51 2.27
N LEU A 55 -22.84 -14.25 1.00
CA LEU A 55 -21.57 -13.62 0.60
C LEU A 55 -21.71 -12.13 0.25
N ILE A 56 -22.68 -11.44 0.86
CA ILE A 56 -22.98 -10.05 0.50
C ILE A 56 -21.85 -9.08 0.87
N ALA A 57 -21.10 -9.37 1.94
CA ALA A 57 -19.97 -8.55 2.38
C ALA A 57 -18.85 -8.53 1.33
N GLN A 58 -18.58 -9.69 0.73
CA GLN A 58 -17.59 -9.90 -0.31
C GLN A 58 -18.05 -9.32 -1.65
N TYR A 59 -19.36 -9.25 -1.87
CA TYR A 59 -19.94 -8.63 -3.06
C TYR A 59 -19.70 -7.11 -3.07
N TYR A 60 -19.94 -6.42 -1.94
CA TYR A 60 -19.69 -4.98 -1.84
C TYR A 60 -18.21 -4.63 -1.73
N SER A 61 -17.39 -5.52 -1.16
CA SER A 61 -15.93 -5.35 -1.06
C SER A 61 -15.20 -6.52 -1.72
N PRO A 62 -15.10 -6.53 -3.07
CA PRO A 62 -14.46 -7.62 -3.80
C PRO A 62 -12.93 -7.61 -3.66
N HIS A 63 -12.33 -6.50 -3.22
CA HIS A 63 -10.88 -6.35 -3.06
C HIS A 63 -10.46 -6.63 -1.62
N LEU A 64 -9.93 -7.83 -1.39
CA LEU A 64 -9.50 -8.31 -0.07
C LEU A 64 -7.98 -8.13 0.06
N HIS A 65 -7.56 -6.95 0.50
CA HIS A 65 -6.14 -6.60 0.66
C HIS A 65 -5.73 -6.66 2.14
N ALA A 66 -4.80 -7.56 2.47
CA ALA A 66 -4.19 -7.56 3.79
C ALA A 66 -3.17 -6.41 3.95
N LYS A 67 -2.89 -6.02 5.20
CA LYS A 67 -1.97 -4.91 5.46
C LYS A 67 -0.53 -5.30 5.15
N ASP A 68 0.22 -4.38 4.57
CA ASP A 68 1.64 -4.56 4.34
C ASP A 68 2.43 -4.57 5.67
N GLY A 69 3.59 -5.24 5.63
CA GLY A 69 4.58 -5.17 6.70
C GLY A 69 5.28 -3.82 6.72
N ARG A 70 5.64 -3.34 7.91
CA ARG A 70 6.42 -2.10 8.04
C ARG A 70 7.87 -2.33 7.63
N PRO A 71 8.55 -1.32 7.06
CA PRO A 71 9.98 -1.41 6.82
C PRO A 71 10.76 -1.52 8.14
N GLY A 72 11.97 -2.06 8.06
CA GLY A 72 12.94 -1.96 9.15
C GLY A 72 13.42 -0.52 9.33
N GLU A 73 13.97 -0.23 10.50
CA GLU A 73 14.56 1.06 10.84
C GLU A 73 16.00 0.89 11.35
N GLY A 74 16.73 2.01 11.44
CA GLY A 74 18.06 2.03 12.06
C GLY A 74 18.02 1.68 13.55
N LYS A 75 19.21 1.46 14.13
CA LYS A 75 19.40 0.98 15.51
C LYS A 75 18.89 -0.45 15.76
N GLY A 76 18.90 -1.29 14.72
CA GLY A 76 18.52 -2.71 14.79
C GLY A 76 17.02 -2.93 14.97
N LYS A 77 16.18 -1.98 14.55
CA LYS A 77 14.74 -2.03 14.77
C LYS A 77 14.04 -2.77 13.64
N THR A 78 13.56 -3.98 13.92
CA THR A 78 12.78 -4.76 12.96
C THR A 78 11.37 -4.20 12.76
N GLY A 79 10.93 -4.14 11.51
CA GLY A 79 9.61 -3.68 11.10
C GLY A 79 8.50 -4.58 11.63
N ARG A 80 7.39 -3.98 12.06
CA ARG A 80 6.21 -4.71 12.53
C ARG A 80 5.53 -5.47 11.39
N GLY A 81 5.09 -6.70 11.66
CA GLY A 81 4.27 -7.47 10.73
C GLY A 81 2.93 -6.80 10.42
N GLY A 82 2.47 -6.97 9.18
CA GLY A 82 1.16 -6.54 8.70
C GLY A 82 0.04 -7.29 9.42
N LYS A 83 -1.07 -6.59 9.68
CA LYS A 83 -2.25 -7.22 10.28
C LYS A 83 -2.89 -8.19 9.28
N LYS A 84 -3.25 -9.37 9.78
CA LYS A 84 -4.05 -10.35 9.04
C LYS A 84 -5.43 -9.77 8.71
N LEU A 85 -5.91 -10.04 7.51
CA LEU A 85 -7.29 -9.75 7.10
C LEU A 85 -8.11 -11.02 7.25
N ILE A 86 -9.02 -11.03 8.22
CA ILE A 86 -9.93 -12.15 8.44
C ILE A 86 -11.26 -11.79 7.77
N VAL A 87 -11.65 -12.61 6.80
CA VAL A 87 -12.91 -12.46 6.06
C VAL A 87 -13.79 -13.62 6.45
N LYS A 88 -14.90 -13.32 7.10
CA LYS A 88 -15.85 -14.34 7.53
C LYS A 88 -16.71 -14.80 6.35
N VAL A 89 -16.88 -16.11 6.20
CA VAL A 89 -17.69 -16.74 5.14
C VAL A 89 -18.65 -17.75 5.76
N PRO A 90 -19.80 -18.03 5.14
CA PRO A 90 -20.68 -19.10 5.57
C PRO A 90 -19.98 -20.46 5.63
N CYS A 91 -20.37 -21.28 6.61
CA CYS A 91 -19.99 -22.69 6.63
C CYS A 91 -20.46 -23.40 5.34
N GLY A 92 -19.59 -24.21 4.74
CA GLY A 92 -19.88 -24.86 3.45
C GLY A 92 -19.51 -24.04 2.21
N THR A 93 -18.90 -22.86 2.37
CA THR A 93 -18.37 -22.07 1.24
C THR A 93 -17.23 -22.83 0.54
N LEU A 94 -17.38 -23.05 -0.77
CA LEU A 94 -16.34 -23.63 -1.62
C LEU A 94 -15.49 -22.52 -2.26
N VAL A 95 -14.17 -22.71 -2.30
CA VAL A 95 -13.22 -21.72 -2.80
C VAL A 95 -12.38 -22.34 -3.91
N TRP A 96 -12.44 -21.74 -5.10
CA TRP A 96 -11.65 -22.15 -6.26
C TRP A 96 -10.83 -20.98 -6.81
N LYS A 97 -9.63 -21.28 -7.32
CA LYS A 97 -8.77 -20.29 -7.96
C LYS A 97 -9.28 -20.02 -9.38
N LEU A 98 -9.62 -18.77 -9.67
CA LEU A 98 -9.94 -18.33 -11.02
C LEU A 98 -8.67 -18.00 -11.80
N PRO A 99 -8.67 -18.18 -13.14
CA PRO A 99 -7.57 -17.73 -13.98
C PRO A 99 -7.42 -16.21 -13.86
N THR A 100 -6.18 -15.73 -13.73
CA THR A 100 -5.90 -14.30 -13.72
C THR A 100 -6.32 -13.70 -15.06
N PRO A 101 -7.16 -12.67 -15.10
CA PRO A 101 -7.47 -11.99 -16.35
C PRO A 101 -6.17 -11.39 -16.90
N LYS A 102 -5.79 -11.79 -18.13
CA LYS A 102 -4.67 -11.18 -18.84
C LYS A 102 -5.03 -9.71 -19.07
N PRO A 103 -4.17 -8.73 -18.73
CA PRO A 103 -4.44 -7.34 -19.04
C PRO A 103 -4.66 -7.21 -20.56
N PRO A 104 -5.58 -6.32 -20.99
CA PRO A 104 -5.79 -6.06 -22.40
C PRO A 104 -4.45 -5.72 -23.08
N PRO A 105 -4.24 -6.13 -24.35
CA PRO A 105 -2.97 -5.91 -25.06
C PRO A 105 -2.49 -4.46 -25.11
N GLU A 106 -3.37 -3.48 -24.86
CA GLU A 106 -3.09 -2.04 -24.93
C GLU A 106 -2.20 -1.54 -23.77
N GLU A 107 -2.23 -2.19 -22.61
CA GLU A 107 -1.45 -1.79 -21.41
C GLU A 107 -0.10 -2.50 -21.30
N ALA A 108 0.25 -3.35 -22.29
CA ALA A 108 1.55 -4.01 -22.40
C ALA A 108 2.63 -3.10 -23.05
N ALA A 109 2.42 -1.79 -23.09
CA ALA A 109 3.38 -0.84 -23.64
C ALA A 109 4.73 -0.92 -22.88
N PRO A 110 5.88 -0.94 -23.59
CA PRO A 110 7.19 -1.27 -23.02
C PRO A 110 7.71 -0.23 -22.01
N PRO A 111 8.69 -0.59 -21.15
CA PRO A 111 9.23 0.28 -20.11
C PRO A 111 10.12 1.38 -20.70
N VAL A 112 9.54 2.40 -21.34
CA VAL A 112 10.30 3.54 -21.88
C VAL A 112 9.58 4.85 -21.60
N ALA A 113 9.51 5.27 -20.32
CA ALA A 113 9.04 6.62 -19.99
C ALA A 113 9.65 7.22 -18.71
N LYS A 114 10.82 6.74 -18.25
CA LYS A 114 11.57 7.42 -17.17
C LYS A 114 12.84 8.12 -17.64
N ARG A 115 13.33 7.83 -18.85
CA ARG A 115 14.55 8.43 -19.41
C ARG A 115 14.32 9.75 -20.16
N GLU A 116 13.10 10.03 -20.65
CA GLU A 116 12.84 11.24 -21.45
C GLU A 116 12.53 12.47 -20.60
N MET A 117 11.86 12.31 -19.45
CA MET A 117 11.64 13.39 -18.47
C MET A 117 12.95 14.04 -17.97
N GLN A 118 14.05 13.27 -17.93
CA GLN A 118 15.33 13.75 -17.43
C GLN A 118 16.11 14.59 -18.46
N LYS A 119 15.77 14.50 -19.75
CA LYS A 119 16.37 15.33 -20.81
C LYS A 119 15.75 16.74 -20.86
N TYR A 120 14.47 16.89 -20.53
CA TYR A 120 13.78 18.19 -20.56
C TYR A 120 14.05 19.07 -19.33
N ALA A 121 14.29 18.48 -18.15
CA ALA A 121 14.57 19.24 -16.93
C ALA A 121 15.93 19.97 -16.94
N VAL A 122 16.90 19.51 -17.74
CA VAL A 122 18.23 20.14 -17.82
C VAL A 122 18.25 21.34 -18.78
N ALA A 123 17.23 21.48 -19.64
CA ALA A 123 17.19 22.53 -20.66
C ALA A 123 16.49 23.84 -20.22
N PHE A 124 15.73 23.84 -19.11
CA PHE A 124 14.95 25.02 -18.67
C PHE A 124 15.61 25.77 -17.51
N GLY A 125 16.88 26.16 -17.71
CA GLY A 125 17.52 27.17 -16.88
C GLY A 125 17.12 28.57 -17.36
N ARG A 126 16.04 29.15 -16.79
CA ARG A 126 15.84 30.59 -16.44
C ARG A 126 14.35 30.96 -16.33
N THR A 127 13.99 31.46 -15.16
CA THR A 127 12.97 32.50 -14.86
C THR A 127 11.61 32.42 -15.57
N THR A 128 10.56 32.06 -14.82
CA THR A 128 9.40 32.94 -14.61
C THR A 128 8.76 32.64 -13.26
N ARG A 129 8.51 33.72 -12.52
CA ARG A 129 7.66 33.82 -11.34
C ARG A 129 6.24 33.50 -11.79
N VAL A 130 5.66 32.39 -11.32
CA VAL A 130 4.22 32.13 -11.44
C VAL A 130 3.66 32.39 -10.06
N GLU A 131 2.76 33.35 -10.01
CA GLU A 131 2.08 33.84 -8.80
C GLU A 131 1.27 32.70 -8.16
N ASP A 132 1.42 32.56 -6.84
CA ASP A 132 0.65 31.63 -6.02
C ASP A 132 -0.82 32.07 -5.98
N GLU A 133 -1.69 31.33 -6.65
CA GLU A 133 -3.14 31.34 -6.36
C GLU A 133 -3.38 30.61 -5.04
N PRO A 134 -3.99 31.26 -4.02
CA PRO A 134 -4.09 30.69 -2.69
C PRO A 134 -5.06 29.52 -2.66
N SER A 135 -4.61 28.41 -2.08
CA SER A 135 -5.43 27.23 -1.82
C SER A 135 -6.63 27.55 -0.94
N ASP A 136 -7.81 27.04 -1.31
CA ASP A 136 -9.12 27.12 -0.64
C ASP A 136 -9.20 26.47 0.77
N ARG A 137 -8.13 26.57 1.57
CA ARG A 137 -8.11 26.20 2.99
C ARG A 137 -8.06 27.40 3.93
N ASP A 138 -7.81 28.61 3.42
CA ASP A 138 -7.68 29.83 4.24
C ASP A 138 -8.94 30.71 4.28
N VAL A 139 -10.01 30.39 3.53
CA VAL A 139 -11.25 31.20 3.49
C VAL A 139 -12.20 30.90 4.67
N ALA A 140 -11.99 29.80 5.41
CA ALA A 140 -12.92 29.35 6.45
C ALA A 140 -12.76 30.03 7.84
N ALA A 141 -11.74 30.87 8.06
CA ALA A 141 -11.44 31.42 9.38
C ALA A 141 -11.91 32.87 9.64
N ALA A 142 -12.55 33.54 8.67
CA ALA A 142 -12.79 35.00 8.73
C ALA A 142 -14.26 35.45 8.95
N ARG A 143 -15.17 34.58 9.42
CA ARG A 143 -16.53 35.01 9.82
C ARG A 143 -16.97 34.39 11.14
N ALA A 144 -16.50 34.99 12.23
CA ALA A 144 -17.20 35.02 13.52
C ALA A 144 -16.49 36.03 14.44
N ARG A 145 -17.00 37.26 14.50
CA ARG A 145 -16.89 38.16 15.66
C ARG A 145 -17.86 39.33 15.48
N SER A 146 -18.71 39.50 16.52
CA SER A 146 -19.68 40.56 16.85
C SER A 146 -20.72 40.94 15.80
#